data_AF-A0A8T4SGW5-F1
#
_entry.id   AF-A0A8T4SGW5-F1
#
_cell.length_a   1.000
_cell.length_b   1.000
_cell.length_c   1.000
_cell.angle_alpha   90.00
_cell.angle_beta   90.00
_cell.angle_gamma   90.00
#
_symmetry.space_group_name_H-M   'P 1'
#
loop_
_entity.id
_entity.type
_entity.pdbx_description
1 polymer ?
#
loop_
_entity_poly.entity_id
_entity_poly.type
_entity_poly.pdbx_seq_one_letter_code
_entity_poly.pdbx_strand_id
1 'polypeptide(L)'
;MKKTIIFMVILLVLLVACQTSELPPEPGTPGEGKAKIDAKTGAGIMQVPKGYAPPVDIFDNDKQITSLKNSVIEIEDDQNSARQVVGIEHKGGLVYNKGYYYSTVSKKWIQFKIDGDKFKESNWLNEKGSSTLDIPRSDLTIGENYIISYSCKKQNNEWKCGCREENDCGYWMLNTFLLRETDLPPEPEEPGNIKLADLYYYPSGDILEVG
;
A
#
# COMPACT_ATOMS: atom_id res chain seq x y z
N MET A 1 47.73 33.61 -30.06
CA MET A 1 46.93 33.79 -28.82
C MET A 1 45.42 33.67 -28.99
N LYS A 2 44.85 33.60 -30.22
CA LYS A 2 43.40 33.40 -30.44
C LYS A 2 42.92 31.93 -30.34
N LYS A 3 43.82 30.95 -30.53
CA LYS A 3 43.49 29.51 -30.51
C LYS A 3 43.37 28.93 -29.10
N THR A 4 44.00 29.53 -28.09
CA THR A 4 43.93 29.10 -26.69
C THR A 4 42.61 29.46 -26.01
N ILE A 5 41.92 30.52 -26.46
CA ILE A 5 40.63 30.94 -25.89
C ILE A 5 39.50 29.98 -26.32
N ILE A 6 39.55 29.43 -27.54
CA ILE A 6 38.52 28.51 -28.06
C ILE A 6 38.53 27.19 -27.29
N PHE A 7 39.70 26.68 -26.89
CA PHE A 7 39.80 25.44 -26.10
C PHE A 7 39.27 25.61 -24.67
N MET A 8 39.42 26.79 -24.06
CA MET A 8 38.94 27.07 -22.71
C MET A 8 37.41 27.23 -22.64
N VAL A 9 36.80 27.75 -23.71
CA VAL A 9 35.33 27.86 -23.82
C VAL A 9 34.69 26.49 -24.07
N ILE A 10 35.31 25.61 -24.86
CA ILE A 10 34.82 24.22 -25.07
C ILE A 10 34.95 23.38 -23.79
N LEU A 11 36.02 23.59 -23.00
CA LEU A 11 36.19 22.91 -21.71
C LEU A 11 35.17 23.38 -20.65
N LEU A 12 34.74 24.65 -20.68
CA LEU A 12 33.68 25.16 -19.80
C LEU A 12 32.29 24.64 -20.18
N VAL A 13 32.01 24.40 -21.46
CA VAL A 13 30.72 23.85 -21.93
C VAL A 13 30.58 22.37 -21.58
N LEU A 14 31.67 21.62 -21.49
CA LEU A 14 31.68 20.21 -21.08
C LEU A 14 31.49 20.01 -19.56
N LEU A 15 31.65 21.05 -18.73
CA LEU A 15 31.40 20.99 -17.28
C LEU A 15 29.92 21.19 -16.90
N VAL A 16 29.04 21.51 -17.85
CA VAL A 16 27.60 21.72 -17.61
C VAL A 16 26.78 20.43 -17.81
N ALA A 17 27.40 19.37 -18.34
CA ALA A 17 26.71 18.14 -18.73
C ALA A 17 26.69 17.07 -17.62
N CYS A 18 26.02 17.38 -16.51
CA CYS A 18 25.39 16.38 -15.64
C CYS A 18 24.43 17.12 -14.68
N GLN A 19 23.46 17.85 -15.24
CA GLN A 19 22.34 18.31 -14.42
C GLN A 19 21.56 17.06 -14.00
N THR A 20 21.78 16.61 -12.76
CA THR A 20 20.96 15.55 -12.17
C THR A 20 19.52 16.04 -12.14
N SER A 21 18.62 15.31 -12.82
CA SER A 21 17.21 15.68 -12.91
C SER A 21 16.66 16.03 -11.52
N GLU A 22 15.98 17.18 -11.43
CA GLU A 22 15.31 17.59 -10.20
C GLU A 22 14.15 16.67 -9.83
N LEU A 23 13.63 15.92 -10.81
CA LEU A 23 12.59 14.93 -10.61
C LEU A 23 13.19 13.52 -10.66
N PRO A 24 12.72 12.58 -9.81
CA PRO A 24 13.08 11.18 -9.94
C PRO A 24 12.54 10.57 -11.24
N PRO A 25 13.12 9.46 -11.72
CA PRO A 25 12.55 8.70 -12.82
C PRO A 25 11.15 8.19 -12.43
N GLU A 26 10.18 8.32 -13.33
CA GLU A 26 8.86 7.71 -13.10
C GLU A 26 8.99 6.17 -13.10
N PRO A 27 8.25 5.47 -12.21
CA PRO A 27 8.25 4.02 -12.23
C PRO A 27 7.60 3.47 -13.50
N GLY A 28 8.05 2.31 -13.97
CA GLY A 28 7.36 1.56 -15.02
C GLY A 28 6.03 0.98 -14.52
N THR A 29 5.20 0.49 -15.45
CA THR A 29 3.92 -0.16 -15.10
C THR A 29 4.15 -1.33 -14.13
N PRO A 30 3.38 -1.43 -13.03
CA PRO A 30 3.39 -2.61 -12.18
C PRO A 30 3.15 -3.91 -12.95
N GLY A 31 3.92 -4.96 -12.67
CA GLY A 31 3.80 -6.25 -13.37
C GLY A 31 4.55 -6.33 -14.70
N GLU A 32 5.12 -5.23 -15.20
CA GLU A 32 6.02 -5.21 -16.35
C GLU A 32 7.50 -5.06 -15.90
N GLY A 33 8.44 -5.56 -16.69
CA GLY A 33 9.86 -5.47 -16.38
C GLY A 33 10.29 -6.31 -15.18
N LYS A 34 11.00 -5.71 -14.21
CA LYS A 34 11.56 -6.44 -13.05
C LYS A 34 10.48 -6.97 -12.09
N ALA A 35 9.23 -6.48 -12.15
CA ALA A 35 8.13 -6.80 -11.23
C ALA A 35 7.30 -8.01 -11.70
N LYS A 36 7.48 -9.20 -11.11
CA LYS A 36 6.58 -10.35 -11.30
C LYS A 36 6.20 -10.94 -9.94
N ILE A 37 4.94 -10.85 -9.53
CA ILE A 37 4.46 -11.59 -8.34
C ILE A 37 4.39 -13.07 -8.75
N ASP A 38 5.16 -13.93 -8.08
CA ASP A 38 4.86 -15.36 -8.03
C ASP A 38 3.92 -15.64 -6.85
N ALA A 39 2.92 -16.49 -7.06
CA ALA A 39 1.84 -16.72 -6.09
C ALA A 39 2.28 -17.58 -4.87
N LYS A 40 3.54 -17.49 -4.42
CA LYS A 40 4.10 -18.40 -3.40
C LYS A 40 4.85 -17.74 -2.25
N THR A 41 4.94 -16.42 -2.17
CA THR A 41 5.67 -15.74 -1.09
C THR A 41 4.70 -15.15 -0.07
N GLY A 42 4.42 -15.92 0.98
CA GLY A 42 3.57 -15.51 2.10
C GLY A 42 4.35 -14.84 3.24
N ALA A 43 3.64 -13.97 3.95
CA ALA A 43 3.80 -13.57 5.35
C ALA A 43 5.22 -13.60 5.95
N GLY A 44 5.87 -12.45 5.90
CA GLY A 44 7.06 -12.15 6.70
C GLY A 44 7.97 -11.20 5.93
N ILE A 45 8.57 -10.27 6.66
CA ILE A 45 9.56 -9.30 6.17
C ILE A 45 10.75 -9.99 5.46
N MET A 46 10.82 -11.33 5.44
CA MET A 46 11.94 -12.11 4.92
C MET A 46 11.93 -12.43 3.43
N GLN A 47 10.84 -12.29 2.66
CA GLN A 47 10.90 -12.48 1.20
C GLN A 47 9.91 -11.57 0.47
N VAL A 48 10.30 -10.31 0.27
CA VAL A 48 9.59 -9.46 -0.70
C VAL A 48 9.63 -10.17 -2.07
N PRO A 49 8.46 -10.46 -2.69
CA PRO A 49 8.40 -11.19 -3.95
C PRO A 49 9.36 -10.60 -4.99
N LYS A 50 9.94 -11.47 -5.82
CA LYS A 50 10.92 -11.05 -6.84
C LYS A 50 10.34 -9.93 -7.71
N GLY A 51 11.02 -8.79 -7.74
CA GLY A 51 10.57 -7.61 -8.48
C GLY A 51 9.89 -6.49 -7.69
N TYR A 52 9.84 -6.59 -6.36
CA TYR A 52 9.36 -5.52 -5.49
C TYR A 52 10.39 -5.16 -4.41
N ALA A 53 10.38 -3.94 -3.92
CA ALA A 53 11.19 -3.53 -2.76
C ALA A 53 10.38 -3.64 -1.45
N PRO A 54 11.06 -3.78 -0.31
CA PRO A 54 10.39 -3.60 0.97
C PRO A 54 9.89 -2.15 1.11
N PRO A 55 8.81 -1.92 1.86
CA PRO A 55 8.24 -0.59 2.05
C PRO A 55 8.98 0.23 3.12
N VAL A 56 10.31 0.20 3.10
CA VAL A 56 11.21 0.81 4.09
C VAL A 56 12.33 1.61 3.43
N ASP A 57 12.88 2.59 4.15
CA ASP A 57 14.06 3.34 3.74
C ASP A 57 15.32 2.61 4.22
N ILE A 58 15.93 1.81 3.34
CA ILE A 58 17.17 1.07 3.65
C ILE A 58 18.36 1.98 3.98
N PHE A 59 18.27 3.28 3.67
CA PHE A 59 19.30 4.27 3.97
C PHE A 59 19.02 5.04 5.27
N ASP A 60 17.94 4.70 5.99
CA ASP A 60 17.53 5.34 7.24
C ASP A 60 17.05 4.27 8.24
N ASN A 61 17.94 3.32 8.56
CA ASN A 61 17.70 2.22 9.52
C ASN A 61 16.39 1.45 9.27
N ASP A 62 16.09 1.15 8.00
CA ASP A 62 14.86 0.47 7.58
C ASP A 62 13.58 1.14 8.09
N LYS A 63 13.58 2.48 8.22
CA LYS A 63 12.39 3.23 8.63
C LYS A 63 11.23 2.96 7.66
N GLN A 64 10.06 2.60 8.20
CA GLN A 64 8.86 2.35 7.42
C GLN A 64 8.49 3.58 6.56
N ILE A 65 8.33 3.37 5.26
CA ILE A 65 7.88 4.39 4.30
C ILE A 65 6.37 4.32 4.10
N THR A 66 5.83 3.11 3.86
CA THR A 66 4.39 2.95 3.61
C THR A 66 3.71 2.28 4.79
N SER A 67 2.56 2.77 5.21
CA SER A 67 1.75 2.19 6.28
C SER A 67 0.35 1.91 5.76
N LEU A 68 -0.22 0.79 6.21
CA LEU A 68 -1.63 0.47 6.03
C LEU A 68 -2.32 0.64 7.37
N LYS A 69 -3.45 1.35 7.42
CA LYS A 69 -4.19 1.55 8.67
C LYS A 69 -4.59 0.23 9.32
N ASN A 70 -5.00 -0.73 8.49
CA ASN A 70 -5.40 -2.06 8.94
C ASN A 70 -4.45 -3.10 8.33
N SER A 71 -3.67 -3.79 9.16
CA SER A 71 -2.90 -4.98 8.73
C SER A 71 -3.79 -6.20 8.55
N VAL A 72 -4.95 -6.21 9.20
CA VAL A 72 -6.03 -7.19 9.06
C VAL A 72 -7.34 -6.43 8.88
N ILE A 73 -8.10 -6.77 7.85
CA ILE A 73 -9.47 -6.31 7.63
C ILE A 73 -10.38 -7.51 7.84
N GLU A 74 -11.31 -7.36 8.78
CA GLU A 74 -12.42 -8.29 8.96
C GLU A 74 -13.58 -7.82 8.08
N ILE A 75 -14.18 -8.74 7.33
CA ILE A 75 -15.26 -8.45 6.41
C ILE A 75 -16.43 -9.41 6.69
N GLU A 76 -17.63 -8.84 6.82
CA GLU A 76 -18.87 -9.57 6.99
C GLU A 76 -19.44 -10.00 5.62
N ASP A 77 -20.35 -10.98 5.60
CA ASP A 77 -20.90 -11.55 4.36
C ASP A 77 -21.69 -10.55 3.51
N ASP A 78 -22.32 -9.57 4.16
CA ASP A 78 -23.12 -8.52 3.49
C ASP A 78 -22.26 -7.34 2.97
N GLN A 79 -20.98 -7.29 3.36
CA GLN A 79 -20.06 -6.23 2.96
C GLN A 79 -19.45 -6.50 1.58
N ASN A 80 -19.71 -5.57 0.65
CA ASN A 80 -19.24 -5.66 -0.73
C ASN A 80 -17.87 -5.01 -0.99
N SER A 81 -17.26 -4.39 0.03
CA SER A 81 -15.97 -3.72 -0.10
C SER A 81 -15.20 -3.69 1.22
N ALA A 82 -13.88 -3.74 1.13
CA ALA A 82 -12.98 -3.54 2.26
C ALA A 82 -12.40 -2.12 2.22
N ARG A 83 -12.56 -1.38 3.32
CA ARG A 83 -11.98 -0.04 3.46
C ARG A 83 -10.54 -0.11 3.97
N GLN A 84 -9.60 0.43 3.19
CA GLN A 84 -8.18 0.51 3.56
C GLN A 84 -7.68 1.96 3.46
N VAL A 85 -6.80 2.36 4.37
CA VAL A 85 -6.12 3.66 4.28
C VAL A 85 -4.64 3.41 4.08
N VAL A 86 -4.10 3.95 3.00
CA VAL A 86 -2.68 3.89 2.66
C VAL A 86 -2.05 5.22 3.03
N GLY A 87 -1.07 5.20 3.92
CA GLY A 87 -0.24 6.36 4.26
C GLY A 87 1.18 6.14 3.77
N ILE A 88 1.80 7.17 3.19
CA ILE A 88 3.20 7.13 2.76
C ILE A 88 3.92 8.32 3.36
N GLU A 89 5.07 8.08 3.98
CA GLU A 89 5.98 9.09 4.52
C GLU A 89 7.43 8.71 4.19
N HIS A 90 8.07 9.43 3.27
CA HIS A 90 9.47 9.30 2.95
C HIS A 90 10.18 10.63 3.19
N LYS A 91 10.68 10.83 4.43
CA LYS A 91 11.35 12.06 4.85
C LYS A 91 12.57 12.39 3.97
N GLY A 92 12.62 13.61 3.45
CA GLY A 92 13.64 14.05 2.47
C GLY A 92 13.50 13.41 1.09
N GLY A 93 12.41 12.71 0.82
CA GLY A 93 12.10 12.04 -0.43
C GLY A 93 10.88 12.63 -1.13
N LEU A 94 10.57 12.07 -2.30
CA LEU A 94 9.40 12.37 -3.10
C LEU A 94 8.57 11.11 -3.29
N VAL A 95 7.26 11.25 -3.17
CA VAL A 95 6.29 10.14 -3.27
C VAL A 95 5.57 10.23 -4.61
N TYR A 96 5.50 9.13 -5.37
CA TYR A 96 4.73 9.10 -6.60
C TYR A 96 3.24 9.12 -6.29
N ASN A 97 2.47 9.95 -6.98
CA ASN A 97 1.06 10.22 -6.68
C ASN A 97 0.08 9.10 -7.11
N LYS A 98 0.59 7.94 -7.51
CA LYS A 98 -0.17 6.76 -7.91
C LYS A 98 0.32 5.55 -7.14
N GLY A 99 -0.62 4.82 -6.57
CA GLY A 99 -0.42 3.49 -6.01
C GLY A 99 -1.31 2.48 -6.71
N TYR A 100 -1.14 1.20 -6.39
CA TYR A 100 -1.96 0.15 -6.99
C TYR A 100 -2.31 -0.93 -5.97
N TYR A 101 -3.51 -1.49 -6.08
CA TYR A 101 -3.86 -2.74 -5.39
C TYR A 101 -3.99 -3.85 -6.44
N TYR A 102 -3.73 -5.10 -6.04
CA TYR A 102 -3.86 -6.24 -6.95
C TYR A 102 -5.30 -6.75 -6.94
N SER A 103 -5.97 -6.73 -8.09
CA SER A 103 -7.31 -7.31 -8.26
C SER A 103 -7.19 -8.78 -8.69
N THR A 104 -7.73 -9.68 -7.87
CA THR A 104 -7.71 -11.13 -8.12
C THR A 104 -8.62 -11.53 -9.29
N VAL A 105 -9.73 -10.80 -9.50
CA VAL A 105 -10.67 -11.00 -10.62
C VAL A 105 -10.05 -10.60 -11.94
N SER A 106 -9.48 -9.39 -12.04
CA SER A 106 -8.90 -8.90 -13.28
C SER A 106 -7.47 -9.41 -13.51
N LYS A 107 -6.85 -10.00 -12.47
CA LYS A 107 -5.45 -10.44 -12.41
C LYS A 107 -4.46 -9.33 -12.78
N LYS A 108 -4.78 -8.10 -12.40
CA LYS A 108 -4.05 -6.88 -12.75
C LYS A 108 -3.95 -5.93 -11.57
N TRP A 109 -2.95 -5.06 -11.64
CA TRP A 109 -2.82 -3.91 -10.75
C TRP A 109 -3.83 -2.85 -11.12
N ILE A 110 -4.69 -2.47 -10.17
CA ILE A 110 -5.67 -1.40 -10.31
C ILE A 110 -5.11 -0.14 -9.67
N GLN A 111 -5.00 0.92 -10.46
CA GLN A 111 -4.43 2.19 -10.02
C GLN A 111 -5.39 2.93 -9.09
N PHE A 112 -4.84 3.50 -8.02
CA PHE A 112 -5.50 4.52 -7.21
C PHE A 112 -4.62 5.76 -7.10
N LYS A 113 -5.25 6.91 -6.82
CA LYS A 113 -4.57 8.19 -6.62
C LYS A 113 -4.16 8.33 -5.15
N ILE A 114 -2.96 8.83 -4.94
CA ILE A 114 -2.46 9.26 -3.63
C ILE A 114 -2.53 10.79 -3.60
N ASP A 115 -3.18 11.34 -2.58
CA ASP A 115 -3.31 12.76 -2.37
C ASP A 115 -2.24 13.28 -1.39
N GLY A 116 -1.75 14.49 -1.66
CA GLY A 116 -0.73 15.17 -0.86
C GLY A 116 -0.25 16.46 -1.52
N ASP A 117 0.72 17.11 -0.90
CA ASP A 117 1.29 18.37 -1.41
C ASP A 117 2.17 18.09 -2.61
N LYS A 118 1.77 18.55 -3.82
CA LYS A 118 2.56 18.31 -5.03
C LYS A 118 3.94 18.95 -4.96
N PHE A 119 4.94 18.23 -5.44
CA PHE A 119 6.25 18.77 -5.75
C PHE A 119 6.23 19.34 -7.17
N LYS A 120 6.09 20.67 -7.26
CA LYS A 120 5.92 21.39 -8.55
C LYS A 120 4.70 20.85 -9.32
N GLU A 121 4.59 21.19 -10.60
CA GLU A 121 3.55 20.64 -11.48
C GLU A 121 3.94 19.24 -12.00
N SER A 122 4.09 18.27 -11.09
CA SER A 122 4.52 16.90 -11.42
C SER A 122 3.63 15.82 -10.80
N ASN A 123 3.93 14.55 -11.13
CA ASN A 123 3.33 13.38 -10.52
C ASN A 123 3.91 13.02 -9.15
N TRP A 124 4.75 13.89 -8.58
CA TRP A 124 5.43 13.67 -7.30
C TRP A 124 4.83 14.54 -6.21
N LEU A 125 4.79 14.00 -5.00
CA LEU A 125 4.34 14.65 -3.77
C LEU A 125 5.55 14.88 -2.85
N ASN A 126 5.52 15.96 -2.07
CA ASN A 126 6.53 16.29 -1.08
C ASN A 126 6.41 15.40 0.14
N GLU A 127 7.36 14.48 0.31
CA GLU A 127 7.60 13.62 1.48
C GLU A 127 6.44 12.72 1.94
N LYS A 128 5.18 13.07 1.74
CA LYS A 128 4.03 12.37 2.27
C LYS A 128 2.85 12.35 1.31
N GLY A 129 2.01 11.33 1.47
CA GLY A 129 0.74 11.21 0.77
C GLY A 129 -0.17 10.21 1.46
N SER A 130 -1.46 10.28 1.16
CA SER A 130 -2.43 9.31 1.66
C SER A 130 -3.53 9.03 0.65
N SER A 131 -4.17 7.87 0.79
CA SER A 131 -5.37 7.52 0.03
C SER A 131 -6.30 6.69 0.90
N THR A 132 -7.60 6.91 0.76
CA THR A 132 -8.64 6.01 1.29
C THR A 132 -9.21 5.22 0.13
N LEU A 133 -9.16 3.89 0.25
CA LEU A 133 -9.61 2.95 -0.76
C LEU A 133 -10.81 2.20 -0.23
N ASP A 134 -11.86 2.13 -1.04
CA ASP A 134 -12.96 1.17 -0.87
C ASP A 134 -12.78 0.09 -1.94
N ILE A 135 -12.01 -0.96 -1.59
CA ILE A 135 -11.63 -2.00 -2.54
C ILE A 135 -12.78 -3.00 -2.65
N PRO A 136 -13.32 -3.28 -3.86
CA PRO A 136 -14.38 -4.27 -4.02
C PRO A 136 -13.98 -5.62 -3.41
N ARG A 137 -14.87 -6.26 -2.63
CA ARG A 137 -14.62 -7.60 -2.06
C ARG A 137 -14.25 -8.59 -3.15
N SER A 138 -14.88 -8.49 -4.32
CA SER A 138 -14.58 -9.32 -5.49
C SER A 138 -13.14 -9.20 -5.98
N ASP A 139 -12.45 -8.08 -5.73
CA ASP A 139 -11.05 -7.89 -6.13
C ASP A 139 -10.07 -8.51 -5.13
N LEU A 140 -10.54 -8.94 -3.96
CA LEU A 140 -9.72 -9.45 -2.87
C LEU A 140 -9.82 -10.98 -2.77
N THR A 141 -8.91 -11.57 -2.00
CA THR A 141 -8.98 -12.96 -1.57
C THR A 141 -8.99 -13.02 -0.05
N ILE A 142 -9.68 -14.00 0.52
CA ILE A 142 -9.47 -14.34 1.93
C ILE A 142 -8.00 -14.76 2.09
N GLY A 143 -7.35 -14.24 3.12
CA GLY A 143 -5.90 -14.31 3.27
C GLY A 143 -5.18 -13.04 2.79
N GLU A 144 -4.05 -13.21 2.12
CA GLU A 144 -3.11 -12.11 1.82
C GLU A 144 -3.51 -11.31 0.56
N ASN A 145 -3.47 -9.99 0.69
CA ASN A 145 -3.74 -9.03 -0.38
C ASN A 145 -2.63 -7.98 -0.46
N TYR A 146 -2.48 -7.36 -1.62
CA TYR A 146 -1.29 -6.58 -1.96
C TYR A 146 -1.61 -5.14 -2.37
N ILE A 147 -0.83 -4.20 -1.85
CA ILE A 147 -0.80 -2.80 -2.28
C ILE A 147 0.64 -2.40 -2.56
N ILE A 148 0.86 -1.64 -3.62
CA ILE A 148 2.17 -1.09 -3.97
C ILE A 148 2.17 0.43 -4.04
N SER A 149 3.32 1.01 -3.69
CA SER A 149 3.62 2.43 -3.74
C SER A 149 5.04 2.65 -4.29
N TYR A 150 5.36 3.88 -4.66
CA TYR A 150 6.69 4.24 -5.15
C TYR A 150 7.13 5.57 -4.55
N SER A 151 8.37 5.63 -4.11
CA SER A 151 9.01 6.83 -3.60
C SER A 151 10.50 6.80 -3.88
N CYS A 152 11.11 7.98 -3.89
CA CYS A 152 12.52 8.17 -4.16
C CYS A 152 13.13 9.14 -3.18
N LYS A 153 14.37 8.90 -2.79
CA LYS A 153 15.19 9.82 -1.99
C LYS A 153 16.56 9.98 -2.63
N LYS A 154 17.08 11.20 -2.64
CA LYS A 154 18.42 11.43 -3.17
C LYS A 154 19.47 10.89 -2.20
N GLN A 155 20.38 10.08 -2.70
CA GLN A 155 21.59 9.64 -2.01
C GLN A 155 22.79 9.99 -2.90
N ASN A 156 23.76 10.73 -2.38
CA ASN A 156 24.94 11.18 -3.15
C ASN A 156 24.57 11.85 -4.49
N ASN A 157 23.51 12.66 -4.50
CA ASN A 157 22.94 13.35 -5.67
C ASN A 157 22.32 12.43 -6.75
N GLU A 158 22.15 11.14 -6.47
CA GLU A 158 21.45 10.17 -7.32
C GLU A 158 20.08 9.82 -6.70
N TRP A 159 19.06 9.66 -7.53
CA TRP A 159 17.74 9.19 -7.06
C TRP A 159 17.77 7.70 -6.76
N LYS A 160 17.52 7.34 -5.49
CA LYS A 160 17.34 5.97 -5.04
C LYS A 160 15.84 5.75 -4.78
N CYS A 161 15.24 4.88 -5.59
CA CYS A 161 13.80 4.65 -5.60
C CYS A 161 13.49 3.20 -5.30
N GLY A 162 12.65 2.90 -4.30
CA GLY A 162 12.26 1.53 -3.93
C GLY A 162 13.41 0.54 -4.01
N CYS A 163 14.36 0.66 -3.08
CA CYS A 163 15.59 -0.11 -3.08
C CYS A 163 15.46 -1.37 -2.20
N ARG A 164 16.06 -2.45 -2.66
CA ARG A 164 16.24 -3.70 -1.89
C ARG A 164 17.57 -3.71 -1.14
N GLU A 165 18.56 -3.10 -1.77
CA GLU A 165 19.93 -2.89 -1.30
C GLU A 165 20.49 -1.64 -2.00
N GLU A 166 21.65 -1.15 -1.56
CA GLU A 166 22.22 0.14 -1.97
C GLU A 166 22.34 0.32 -3.50
N ASN A 167 22.62 -0.77 -4.21
CA ASN A 167 22.84 -0.78 -5.67
C ASN A 167 21.74 -1.50 -6.46
N ASP A 168 20.66 -1.95 -5.80
CA ASP A 168 19.51 -2.58 -6.46
C ASP A 168 18.22 -1.81 -6.12
N CYS A 169 17.89 -0.89 -7.03
CA CYS A 169 16.76 0.03 -6.91
C CYS A 169 15.88 0.00 -8.18
N GLY A 170 14.82 0.79 -8.13
CA GLY A 170 13.86 1.00 -9.21
C GLY A 170 12.62 0.12 -9.11
N TYR A 171 12.31 -0.41 -7.93
CA TYR A 171 11.18 -1.33 -7.72
C TYR A 171 9.98 -0.64 -7.09
N TRP A 172 8.79 -1.13 -7.41
CA TRP A 172 7.60 -0.85 -6.62
C TRP A 172 7.76 -1.41 -5.21
N MET A 173 7.41 -0.64 -4.19
CA MET A 173 7.43 -1.10 -2.79
C MET A 173 6.14 -1.84 -2.48
N LEU A 174 6.23 -3.06 -1.96
CA LEU A 174 5.07 -3.92 -1.70
C LEU A 174 4.69 -3.90 -0.22
N ASN A 175 3.40 -3.72 0.05
CA ASN A 175 2.78 -3.90 1.35
C ASN A 175 1.70 -4.99 1.25
N THR A 176 1.50 -5.70 2.36
CA THR A 176 0.48 -6.74 2.48
C THR A 176 -0.51 -6.42 3.58
N PHE A 177 -1.75 -6.87 3.41
CA PHE A 177 -2.76 -6.91 4.45
C PHE A 177 -3.56 -8.19 4.34
N LEU A 178 -4.11 -8.66 5.47
CA LEU A 178 -4.94 -9.84 5.52
C LEU A 178 -6.41 -9.47 5.44
N LEU A 179 -7.19 -10.22 4.67
CA LEU A 179 -8.65 -10.21 4.70
C LEU A 179 -9.12 -11.48 5.42
N ARG A 180 -10.01 -11.32 6.40
CA ARG A 180 -10.63 -12.43 7.14
C ARG A 180 -12.13 -12.31 7.08
N GLU A 181 -12.80 -13.43 6.89
CA GLU A 181 -14.26 -13.50 7.06
C GLU A 181 -14.56 -13.60 8.55
N THR A 182 -15.53 -12.81 8.99
CA THR A 182 -16.09 -12.95 10.33
C THR A 182 -17.41 -13.67 10.20
N ASP A 183 -17.50 -14.85 10.84
CA ASP A 183 -18.77 -15.54 10.99
C ASP A 183 -19.65 -14.73 11.94
N LEU A 184 -20.70 -14.10 11.42
CA LEU A 184 -21.71 -13.50 12.27
C LEU A 184 -22.48 -14.60 13.02
N PRO A 185 -22.87 -14.38 14.29
CA PRO A 185 -23.83 -15.26 14.94
C PRO A 185 -25.13 -15.28 14.12
N PRO A 186 -25.88 -16.40 14.11
CA PRO A 186 -27.15 -16.46 13.41
C PRO A 186 -28.07 -15.34 13.89
N GLU A 187 -28.82 -14.74 12.96
CA GLU A 187 -29.83 -13.74 13.30
C GLU A 187 -30.78 -14.32 14.37
N PRO A 188 -31.07 -13.58 15.46
CA PRO A 188 -32.00 -14.07 16.47
C PRO A 188 -33.37 -14.35 15.82
N GLU A 189 -34.01 -15.45 16.21
CA GLU A 189 -35.35 -15.77 15.74
C GLU A 189 -36.29 -14.58 15.99
N GLU A 190 -37.03 -14.15 14.96
CA GLU A 190 -38.00 -13.06 15.10
C GLU A 190 -38.96 -13.34 16.28
N PRO A 191 -39.22 -12.34 17.15
CA PRO A 191 -40.17 -12.50 18.25
C PRO A 191 -41.58 -12.69 17.68
N GLY A 192 -41.96 -13.96 17.50
CA GLY A 192 -43.20 -14.37 16.86
C GLY A 192 -43.28 -15.87 16.58
N ASN A 193 -42.15 -16.57 16.50
CA ASN A 193 -42.07 -18.04 16.40
C ASN A 193 -41.79 -18.74 17.74
N ILE A 194 -42.15 -18.11 18.86
CA ILE A 194 -42.19 -18.82 20.14
C ILE A 194 -43.33 -19.83 20.03
N LYS A 195 -43.00 -21.13 19.86
CA LYS A 195 -43.96 -22.17 20.26
C LYS A 195 -44.25 -21.89 21.72
N LEU A 196 -45.48 -21.49 22.02
CA LEU A 196 -46.03 -21.15 23.34
C LEU A 196 -45.86 -22.24 24.42
N ALA A 197 -45.14 -23.32 24.14
CA ALA A 197 -45.05 -24.51 24.98
C ALA A 197 -43.99 -24.43 26.08
N ASP A 198 -42.97 -23.56 26.02
CA ASP A 198 -41.87 -23.57 27.02
C ASP A 198 -41.54 -22.20 27.61
N LEU A 199 -42.56 -21.40 27.93
CA LEU A 199 -42.41 -20.23 28.79
C LEU A 199 -42.61 -20.64 30.26
N TYR A 200 -41.58 -21.19 30.90
CA TYR A 200 -41.53 -21.29 32.37
C TYR A 200 -40.99 -19.99 32.96
N TYR A 201 -41.90 -19.08 33.28
CA TYR A 201 -41.60 -17.95 34.14
C TYR A 201 -41.54 -18.45 35.58
N TYR A 202 -40.36 -18.44 36.19
CA TYR A 202 -40.20 -18.63 37.64
C TYR A 202 -39.85 -17.28 38.27
N PRO A 203 -40.85 -16.50 38.70
CA PRO A 203 -40.59 -15.36 39.57
C PRO A 203 -40.43 -15.91 40.98
N SER A 204 -39.20 -15.97 41.47
CA SER A 204 -38.95 -16.18 42.89
C SER A 204 -39.55 -15.01 43.67
N GLY A 205 -40.69 -15.28 44.32
CA GLY A 205 -41.35 -14.37 45.24
C GLY A 205 -42.79 -14.75 45.54
N ASP A 206 -43.06 -16.03 45.89
CA ASP A 206 -44.05 -16.54 46.87
C ASP A 206 -45.43 -15.82 46.99
N ILE A 207 -46.64 -16.41 46.97
CA ILE A 207 -47.23 -17.77 47.18
C ILE A 207 -48.68 -17.72 46.60
N LEU A 208 -49.33 -18.85 46.28
CA LEU A 208 -50.58 -19.30 46.93
C LEU A 208 -50.93 -20.76 46.55
N GLU A 209 -51.18 -21.59 47.58
CA GLU A 209 -51.71 -22.95 47.49
C GLU A 209 -53.14 -22.97 46.94
N VAL A 210 -53.47 -23.97 46.12
CA VAL A 210 -54.85 -24.43 45.94
C VAL A 210 -54.84 -25.95 45.96
N GLY A 211 -55.55 -26.52 46.93
CA GLY A 211 -55.65 -27.97 47.19
C GLY A 211 -56.53 -28.75 46.21
#